data_AF-A0AAV5UF62-F1
#
_entry.id   AF-A0AAV5UF62-F1
#
_cell.length_a   1.000
_cell.length_b   1.000
_cell.length_c   1.000
_cell.angle_alpha   90.00
_cell.angle_beta   90.00
_cell.angle_gamma   90.00
#
_symmetry.space_group_name_H-M   'P 1'
#
loop_
_entity.id
_entity.type
_entity.pdbx_description
1 polymer ?
#
loop_
_entity_poly.entity_id
_entity_poly.type
_entity_poly.pdbx_seq_one_letter_code
_entity_poly.pdbx_strand_id
1 'polypeptide(L)'
;MTFLAFFLVIVAIIVGQVCCILLSKLELVGITIIIMSIVRCYSAYAIAFSLLAFVIERLFATILVHDYEKKKRSWIANSEFFVVSISGVAISLDTTFKAFLPPGANLVIVVLVSLIAGVIAIILYFYNCKRLARIVTHRTQYTLPERYQLEENIKAFKFLLTIAVPGAFFVGILFSLLIIRLLLREDRSVWLISGAAFDAGVSTSFFVWGSIIFFLQPTWRETFLHETARLFNKERVRAPKIAKRSSTVESELYFNSLISSWDT
;
A
#
# COMPACT_ATOMS: atom_id res chain seq x y z
N MET A 1 -2.78 4.36 -24.74
CA MET A 1 -2.63 5.81 -24.45
C MET A 1 -3.96 6.54 -24.18
N THR A 2 -5.11 5.97 -24.57
CA THR A 2 -6.44 6.60 -24.40
C THR A 2 -6.94 6.67 -22.96
N PHE A 3 -6.73 5.62 -22.16
CA PHE A 3 -7.20 5.57 -20.77
C PHE A 3 -6.48 6.57 -19.85
N LEU A 4 -5.16 6.68 -19.97
CA LEU A 4 -4.36 7.63 -19.17
C LEU A 4 -4.72 9.08 -19.50
N ALA A 5 -4.91 9.40 -20.79
CA ALA A 5 -5.32 10.73 -21.21
C ALA A 5 -6.71 11.08 -20.70
N PHE A 6 -7.67 10.16 -20.81
CA PHE A 6 -9.02 10.35 -20.27
C PHE A 6 -9.02 10.56 -18.75
N PHE A 7 -8.24 9.76 -18.04
CA PHE A 7 -8.07 9.88 -16.60
C PHE A 7 -7.43 11.21 -16.17
N LEU A 8 -6.38 11.66 -16.86
CA LEU A 8 -5.75 12.96 -16.60
C LEU A 8 -6.69 14.14 -16.89
N VAL A 9 -7.53 14.02 -17.92
CA VAL A 9 -8.57 15.03 -18.21
C VAL A 9 -9.61 15.09 -17.10
N ILE A 10 -10.07 13.94 -16.58
CA ILE A 10 -10.98 13.89 -15.43
C ILE A 10 -10.33 14.55 -14.21
N VAL A 11 -9.07 14.23 -13.92
CA VAL A 11 -8.32 14.85 -12.81
C VAL A 11 -8.21 16.36 -12.98
N ALA A 12 -7.89 16.83 -14.20
CA ALA A 12 -7.79 18.26 -14.49
C ALA A 12 -9.14 18.99 -14.34
N ILE A 13 -10.25 18.38 -14.76
CA ILE A 13 -11.60 18.91 -14.59
C ILE A 13 -11.96 19.01 -13.10
N ILE A 14 -11.69 17.95 -12.33
CA ILE A 14 -11.97 17.92 -10.89
C ILE A 14 -11.13 19.00 -10.18
N VAL A 15 -9.83 19.08 -10.46
CA VAL A 15 -8.94 20.11 -9.88
C VAL A 15 -9.40 21.52 -10.26
N GLY A 16 -9.81 21.74 -11.52
CA GLY A 16 -10.34 23.03 -11.98
C GLY A 16 -11.61 23.45 -11.23
N GLN A 17 -12.58 22.54 -11.05
CA GLN A 17 -13.80 22.79 -10.29
C GLN A 17 -13.50 23.10 -8.81
N VAL A 18 -12.56 22.36 -8.21
CA VAL A 18 -12.11 22.56 -6.82
C VAL A 18 -11.51 23.95 -6.64
N CYS A 19 -10.59 24.36 -7.53
CA CYS A 19 -9.98 25.68 -7.49
C CYS A 19 -11.02 26.80 -7.62
N CYS A 20 -12.01 26.67 -8.51
CA CYS A 20 -13.09 27.65 -8.64
C CYS A 20 -13.97 27.75 -7.38
N ILE A 21 -14.27 26.63 -6.72
CA ILE A 21 -15.07 26.62 -5.48
C ILE A 21 -14.27 27.21 -4.31
N LEU A 22 -12.99 26.87 -4.19
CA LEU A 22 -12.13 27.31 -3.09
C LEU A 22 -11.85 28.83 -3.16
N LEU A 23 -11.66 29.39 -4.36
CA LEU A 23 -11.34 30.81 -4.54
C LEU A 23 -12.53 31.75 -4.32
N SER A 24 -13.78 31.27 -4.46
CA SER A 24 -14.93 32.17 -4.62
C SER A 24 -15.72 32.45 -3.33
N LYS A 25 -15.62 31.64 -2.27
CA LYS A 25 -16.62 31.69 -1.16
C LYS A 25 -16.17 31.32 0.26
N LEU A 26 -14.91 31.03 0.55
CA LEU A 26 -14.54 30.39 1.82
C LEU A 26 -13.60 31.20 2.74
N GLU A 27 -13.99 31.31 4.00
CA GLU A 27 -13.11 31.79 5.09
C GLU A 27 -11.99 30.79 5.39
N LEU A 28 -10.89 31.26 6.00
CA LEU A 28 -9.69 30.46 6.31
C LEU A 28 -10.00 29.14 7.03
N VAL A 29 -10.98 29.17 7.95
CA VAL A 29 -11.44 27.98 8.69
C VAL A 29 -12.06 26.95 7.76
N GLY A 30 -12.91 27.39 6.83
CA GLY A 30 -13.51 26.51 5.82
C GLY A 30 -12.47 25.89 4.89
N ILE A 31 -11.49 26.67 4.45
CA ILE A 31 -10.40 26.18 3.59
C ILE A 31 -9.62 25.07 4.31
N THR A 32 -9.32 25.29 5.59
CA THR A 32 -8.58 24.33 6.41
C THR A 32 -9.36 23.02 6.56
N ILE A 33 -10.66 23.08 6.84
CA ILE A 33 -11.51 21.89 6.96
C ILE A 33 -11.54 21.09 5.65
N ILE A 34 -11.67 21.77 4.51
CA ILE A 34 -11.67 21.11 3.20
C ILE A 34 -10.33 20.45 2.91
N ILE A 35 -9.21 21.13 3.13
CA ILE A 35 -7.87 20.56 2.90
C ILE A 35 -7.68 19.32 3.77
N MET A 36 -8.01 19.39 5.06
CA MET A 36 -7.91 18.24 5.97
C MET A 36 -8.81 17.07 5.53
N SER A 37 -10.00 17.37 4.99
CA SER A 37 -10.89 16.35 4.43
C SER A 37 -10.27 15.67 3.20
N ILE A 38 -9.70 16.44 2.27
CA ILE A 38 -9.03 15.91 1.08
C ILE A 38 -7.84 15.04 1.49
N VAL A 39 -7.00 15.52 2.40
CA VAL A 39 -5.82 14.77 2.89
C VAL A 39 -6.26 13.46 3.53
N ARG A 40 -7.27 13.48 4.40
CA ARG A 40 -7.81 12.28 5.05
C ARG A 40 -8.35 11.27 4.02
N CYS A 41 -9.15 11.73 3.06
CA CYS A 41 -9.67 10.87 1.99
C CYS A 41 -8.54 10.33 1.11
N TYR A 42 -7.56 11.16 0.74
CA TYR A 42 -6.40 10.75 -0.02
C TYR A 42 -5.62 9.65 0.71
N SER A 43 -5.31 9.84 2.00
CA SER A 43 -4.59 8.85 2.80
C SER A 43 -5.33 7.50 2.84
N ALA A 44 -6.66 7.51 2.97
CA ALA A 44 -7.45 6.28 3.00
C ALA A 44 -7.39 5.54 1.65
N TYR A 45 -7.60 6.24 0.54
CA TYR A 45 -7.58 5.65 -0.79
C TYR A 45 -6.17 5.24 -1.23
N ALA A 46 -5.15 6.03 -0.88
CA ALA A 46 -3.76 5.72 -1.19
C ALA A 46 -3.31 4.40 -0.56
N ILE A 47 -3.72 4.10 0.67
CA ILE A 47 -3.43 2.80 1.29
C ILE A 47 -4.09 1.65 0.50
N ALA A 48 -5.37 1.78 0.19
CA ALA A 48 -6.10 0.74 -0.56
C ALA A 48 -5.46 0.47 -1.94
N PHE A 49 -5.13 1.53 -2.68
CA PHE A 49 -4.46 1.40 -3.98
C PHE A 49 -3.00 0.93 -3.86
N SER A 50 -2.29 1.27 -2.77
CA SER A 50 -0.94 0.76 -2.52
C SER A 50 -0.94 -0.75 -2.31
N LEU A 51 -1.96 -1.31 -1.64
CA LEU A 51 -2.10 -2.75 -1.50
C LEU A 51 -2.34 -3.43 -2.85
N LEU A 52 -3.18 -2.85 -3.71
CA LEU A 52 -3.35 -3.34 -5.09
C LEU A 52 -2.04 -3.26 -5.86
N ALA A 53 -1.33 -2.13 -5.79
CA ALA A 53 -0.06 -1.93 -6.46
C ALA A 53 0.95 -3.01 -6.03
N PHE A 54 1.04 -3.31 -4.73
CA PHE A 54 1.91 -4.39 -4.24
C PHE A 54 1.52 -5.76 -4.81
N VAL A 55 0.22 -6.08 -4.90
CA VAL A 55 -0.25 -7.33 -5.54
C VAL A 55 0.14 -7.39 -7.01
N ILE A 56 0.02 -6.27 -7.74
CA ILE A 56 0.44 -6.16 -9.14
C ILE A 56 1.96 -6.33 -9.27
N GLU A 57 2.74 -5.70 -8.40
CA GLU A 57 4.19 -5.83 -8.37
C GLU A 57 4.60 -7.30 -8.17
N ARG A 58 3.97 -7.98 -7.20
CA ARG A 58 4.21 -9.40 -6.93
C ARG A 58 3.71 -10.31 -8.07
N LEU A 59 2.66 -9.92 -8.78
CA LEU A 59 2.23 -10.60 -10.01
C LEU A 59 3.33 -10.54 -11.08
N PHE A 60 3.90 -9.35 -11.31
CA PHE A 60 5.03 -9.19 -12.23
C PHE A 60 6.24 -9.99 -11.78
N ALA A 61 6.58 -10.01 -10.49
CA ALA A 61 7.66 -10.83 -9.95
C ALA A 61 7.41 -12.33 -10.17
N THR A 62 6.16 -12.79 -10.04
CA THR A 62 5.78 -14.19 -10.27
C THR A 62 5.90 -14.58 -11.75
N ILE A 63 5.48 -13.71 -12.67
CA ILE A 63 5.55 -13.93 -14.13
C ILE A 63 6.99 -13.84 -14.62
N LEU A 64 7.77 -12.88 -14.12
CA LEU A 64 9.13 -12.55 -14.59
C LEU A 64 10.23 -13.15 -13.71
N VAL A 65 9.95 -14.24 -12.99
CA VAL A 65 10.83 -14.87 -11.99
C VAL A 65 12.30 -15.13 -12.46
N HIS A 66 12.55 -15.34 -13.75
CA HIS A 66 13.91 -15.60 -14.23
C HIS A 66 14.78 -14.34 -14.33
N ASP A 67 14.14 -13.18 -14.54
CA ASP A 67 14.79 -11.93 -14.91
C ASP A 67 14.35 -10.74 -14.05
N TYR A 68 13.45 -10.91 -13.08
CA TYR A 68 12.86 -9.83 -12.30
C TYR A 68 13.95 -8.99 -11.61
N GLU A 69 14.87 -9.65 -10.90
CA GLU A 69 15.96 -9.00 -10.16
C GLU A 69 17.19 -8.68 -11.02
N LYS A 70 17.42 -9.40 -12.11
CA LYS A 70 18.59 -9.18 -12.98
C LYS A 70 18.50 -7.87 -13.76
N LYS A 71 17.29 -7.43 -14.08
CA LYS A 71 17.04 -6.17 -14.79
C LYS A 71 16.35 -5.20 -13.86
N LYS A 72 17.00 -4.07 -13.57
CA LYS A 72 16.40 -2.97 -12.79
C LYS A 72 15.21 -2.39 -13.55
N ARG A 73 14.00 -2.89 -13.26
CA ARG A 73 12.74 -2.43 -13.87
C ARG A 73 12.06 -1.35 -13.02
N SER A 74 12.78 -0.26 -12.73
CA SER A 74 12.23 0.85 -11.93
C SER A 74 10.98 1.49 -12.53
N TRP A 75 10.71 1.28 -13.82
CA TRP A 75 9.48 1.76 -14.46
C TRP A 75 8.21 1.13 -13.87
N ILE A 76 8.27 -0.11 -13.35
CA ILE A 76 7.13 -0.78 -12.72
C ILE A 76 6.75 -0.02 -11.45
N ALA A 77 7.69 0.10 -10.50
CA ALA A 77 7.49 0.84 -9.26
C ALA A 77 7.11 2.32 -9.49
N ASN A 78 7.74 2.99 -10.46
CA ASN A 78 7.40 4.37 -10.80
C ASN A 78 5.97 4.49 -11.36
N SER A 79 5.55 3.54 -12.20
CA SER A 79 4.20 3.52 -12.77
C SER A 79 3.15 3.24 -11.70
N GLU A 80 3.43 2.34 -10.77
CA GLU A 80 2.57 2.02 -9.64
C GLU A 80 2.40 3.23 -8.72
N PHE A 81 3.51 3.86 -8.31
CA PHE A 81 3.47 5.06 -7.48
C PHE A 81 2.65 6.19 -8.13
N PHE A 82 2.83 6.39 -9.44
CA PHE A 82 2.09 7.40 -10.19
C PHE A 82 0.59 7.09 -10.23
N VAL A 83 0.22 5.84 -10.53
CA VAL A 83 -1.18 5.41 -10.57
C VAL A 83 -1.86 5.53 -9.21
N VAL A 84 -1.19 5.10 -8.14
CA VAL A 84 -1.70 5.22 -6.76
C VAL A 84 -1.91 6.68 -6.39
N SER A 85 -0.92 7.53 -6.66
CA SER A 85 -0.96 8.94 -6.28
C SER A 85 -2.08 9.69 -7.00
N ILE A 86 -2.19 9.53 -8.33
CA ILE A 86 -3.22 10.23 -9.09
C ILE A 86 -4.61 9.68 -8.79
N SER A 87 -4.77 8.36 -8.68
CA SER A 87 -6.07 7.76 -8.34
C SER A 87 -6.55 8.15 -6.95
N GLY A 88 -5.62 8.21 -5.99
CA GLY A 88 -5.90 8.72 -4.65
C GLY A 88 -6.40 10.16 -4.66
N VAL A 89 -5.73 11.05 -5.40
CA VAL A 89 -6.13 12.47 -5.51
C VAL A 89 -7.47 12.62 -6.24
N ALA A 90 -7.67 11.90 -7.34
CA ALA A 90 -8.90 11.98 -8.13
C ALA A 90 -10.13 11.61 -7.27
N ILE A 91 -10.05 10.48 -6.59
CA ILE A 91 -11.17 9.93 -5.80
C ILE A 91 -11.35 10.69 -4.50
N SER A 92 -10.28 11.25 -3.90
CA SER A 92 -10.41 12.11 -2.72
C SER A 92 -11.14 13.40 -3.06
N LEU A 93 -10.78 14.07 -4.14
CA LEU A 93 -11.44 15.28 -4.59
C LEU A 93 -12.90 15.01 -4.98
N ASP A 94 -13.17 13.92 -5.71
CA ASP A 94 -14.54 13.53 -6.03
C ASP A 94 -15.37 13.24 -4.77
N THR A 95 -14.78 12.58 -3.76
CA THR A 95 -15.46 12.31 -2.47
C THR A 95 -15.77 13.60 -1.70
N THR A 96 -14.84 14.56 -1.69
CA THR A 96 -15.01 15.83 -0.95
C THR A 96 -16.00 16.77 -1.63
N PHE A 97 -15.96 16.89 -2.95
CA PHE A 97 -16.76 17.86 -3.71
C PHE A 97 -17.99 17.27 -4.40
N LYS A 98 -18.13 15.94 -4.42
CA LYS A 98 -19.20 15.22 -5.16
C LYS A 98 -19.23 15.66 -6.63
N ALA A 99 -18.05 15.76 -7.23
CA ALA A 99 -17.86 16.41 -8.52
C ALA A 99 -18.43 15.59 -9.69
N PHE A 100 -18.34 14.27 -9.62
CA PHE A 100 -18.62 13.38 -10.74
C PHE A 100 -19.45 12.15 -10.36
N LEU A 101 -19.13 11.46 -9.27
CA LEU A 101 -19.81 10.21 -8.92
C LEU A 101 -20.95 10.40 -7.90
N PRO A 102 -21.99 9.54 -7.95
CA PRO A 102 -23.05 9.52 -6.94
C PRO A 102 -22.50 9.28 -5.52
N PRO A 103 -23.16 9.81 -4.47
CA PRO A 103 -22.76 9.55 -3.09
C PRO A 103 -22.62 8.06 -2.80
N GLY A 104 -21.45 7.66 -2.30
CA GLY A 104 -21.14 6.26 -1.96
C GLY A 104 -20.53 5.42 -3.09
N ALA A 105 -20.57 5.88 -4.35
CA ALA A 105 -19.98 5.13 -5.48
C ALA A 105 -18.46 4.92 -5.34
N ASN A 106 -17.71 5.93 -4.87
CA ASN A 106 -16.28 5.80 -4.59
C ASN A 106 -15.95 4.67 -3.62
N LEU A 107 -16.78 4.50 -2.59
CA LEU A 107 -16.57 3.45 -1.60
C LEU A 107 -16.84 2.08 -2.20
N VAL A 108 -17.90 1.95 -3.01
CA VAL A 108 -18.17 0.71 -3.75
C VAL A 108 -17.00 0.35 -4.66
N ILE A 109 -16.46 1.33 -5.41
CA ILE A 109 -15.29 1.12 -6.28
C ILE A 109 -14.10 0.62 -5.46
N VAL A 110 -13.79 1.24 -4.33
CA VAL A 110 -12.64 0.87 -3.50
C VAL A 110 -12.81 -0.52 -2.88
N VAL A 111 -14.02 -0.87 -2.43
CA VAL A 111 -14.34 -2.22 -1.92
C VAL A 111 -14.17 -3.26 -3.03
N LEU A 112 -14.69 -3.01 -4.23
CA LEU A 112 -14.56 -3.92 -5.36
C LEU A 112 -13.11 -4.11 -5.78
N VAL A 113 -12.34 -3.02 -5.89
CA VAL A 113 -10.91 -3.07 -6.21
C VAL A 113 -10.12 -3.84 -5.15
N SER A 114 -10.42 -3.62 -3.86
CA SER A 114 -9.77 -4.33 -2.76
C SER A 114 -10.11 -5.82 -2.75
N LEU A 115 -11.37 -6.18 -3.06
CA LEU A 115 -11.81 -7.57 -3.19
C LEU A 115 -11.06 -8.27 -4.34
N ILE A 116 -10.98 -7.63 -5.50
CA ILE A 116 -10.25 -8.15 -6.66
C ILE A 116 -8.77 -8.35 -6.31
N ALA A 117 -8.14 -7.37 -5.66
CA ALA A 117 -6.76 -7.47 -5.20
C ALA A 117 -6.56 -8.65 -4.24
N GLY A 118 -7.48 -8.83 -3.28
CA GLY A 118 -7.44 -9.94 -2.33
C GLY A 118 -7.56 -11.30 -3.01
N VAL A 119 -8.49 -11.45 -3.96
CA VAL A 119 -8.64 -12.69 -4.74
C VAL A 119 -7.38 -13.00 -5.54
N ILE A 120 -6.80 -12.00 -6.22
CA ILE A 120 -5.55 -12.16 -6.97
C ILE A 120 -4.41 -12.57 -6.02
N ALA A 121 -4.29 -11.93 -4.86
CA ALA A 121 -3.27 -12.26 -3.86
C ALA A 121 -3.38 -13.71 -3.37
N ILE A 122 -4.60 -14.20 -3.10
CA ILE A 122 -4.85 -15.59 -2.68
C ILE A 122 -4.46 -16.57 -3.81
N ILE A 123 -4.88 -16.29 -5.04
CA ILE A 123 -4.55 -17.13 -6.20
C ILE A 123 -3.03 -17.20 -6.38
N LEU A 124 -2.34 -16.05 -6.31
CA LEU A 124 -0.88 -16.00 -6.45
C LEU A 124 -0.16 -16.69 -5.30
N TYR A 125 -0.67 -16.58 -4.07
CA TYR A 125 -0.12 -17.32 -2.93
C TYR A 125 -0.16 -18.83 -3.18
N PHE A 126 -1.32 -19.39 -3.52
CA PHE A 126 -1.45 -20.82 -3.78
C PHE A 126 -0.65 -21.27 -5.01
N TYR A 127 -0.61 -20.45 -6.06
CA TYR A 127 0.19 -20.72 -7.25
C TYR A 127 1.69 -20.81 -6.92
N ASN A 128 2.23 -19.85 -6.18
CA ASN A 128 3.64 -19.84 -5.77
C ASN A 128 3.97 -21.02 -4.84
N CYS A 129 3.10 -21.33 -3.86
CA CYS A 129 3.27 -22.51 -3.00
C CYS A 129 3.29 -23.82 -3.80
N LYS A 130 2.36 -24.00 -4.75
CA LYS A 130 2.30 -25.19 -5.60
C LYS A 130 3.53 -25.31 -6.50
N ARG A 131 4.01 -24.20 -7.04
CA ARG A 131 5.23 -24.15 -7.87
C ARG A 131 6.47 -24.51 -7.05
N LEU A 132 6.61 -23.97 -5.84
CA LEU A 132 7.70 -24.31 -4.93
C LEU A 132 7.68 -25.80 -4.56
N ALA A 133 6.52 -26.35 -4.19
CA ALA A 133 6.36 -27.76 -3.88
C ALA A 133 6.78 -28.65 -5.07
N ARG A 134 6.37 -28.30 -6.30
CA ARG A 134 6.75 -29.05 -7.50
C ARG A 134 8.27 -29.09 -7.70
N ILE A 135 8.95 -27.96 -7.48
CA ILE A 135 10.40 -27.84 -7.62
C ILE A 135 11.13 -28.71 -6.60
N VAL A 136 10.68 -28.68 -5.34
CA VAL A 136 11.27 -29.46 -4.24
C VAL A 136 11.01 -30.95 -4.41
N THR A 137 9.78 -31.35 -4.75
CA THR A 137 9.38 -32.76 -4.83
C THR A 137 9.93 -33.46 -6.07
N HIS A 138 9.91 -32.83 -7.25
CA HIS A 138 10.29 -33.50 -8.50
C HIS A 138 11.77 -33.36 -8.86
N ARG A 139 12.59 -32.70 -8.03
CA ARG A 139 14.00 -32.37 -8.35
C ARG A 139 14.18 -31.86 -9.78
N THR A 140 13.19 -31.11 -10.29
CA THR A 140 13.26 -30.50 -11.62
C THR A 140 14.48 -29.60 -11.69
N GLN A 141 15.15 -29.49 -12.84
CA GLN A 141 16.25 -28.53 -12.98
C GLN A 141 15.72 -27.12 -12.69
N TYR A 142 16.10 -26.58 -11.53
CA TYR A 142 15.73 -25.23 -11.10
C TYR A 142 16.98 -24.45 -10.75
N THR A 143 16.90 -23.14 -10.89
CA THR A 143 17.99 -22.26 -10.50
C THR A 143 17.81 -21.81 -9.05
N LEU A 144 18.89 -21.73 -8.27
CA LEU A 144 18.83 -21.26 -6.88
C LEU A 144 18.09 -19.90 -6.72
N PRO A 145 18.28 -18.91 -7.63
CA PRO A 145 17.53 -17.65 -7.60
C PRO A 145 16.02 -17.82 -7.77
N GLU A 146 15.57 -18.77 -8.59
CA GLU A 146 14.14 -19.02 -8.80
C GLU A 146 13.46 -19.52 -7.52
N ARG A 147 14.12 -20.40 -6.77
CA ARG A 147 13.62 -20.87 -5.48
C ARG A 147 13.54 -19.73 -4.47
N TYR A 148 14.60 -18.91 -4.39
CA TYR A 148 14.65 -17.77 -3.47
C TYR A 148 13.50 -16.79 -3.73
N GLN A 149 13.25 -16.42 -4.99
CA GLN A 149 12.17 -15.51 -5.35
C GLN A 149 10.78 -16.09 -5.06
N LEU A 150 10.58 -17.39 -5.25
CA LEU A 150 9.32 -18.04 -4.88
C LEU A 150 9.09 -18.00 -3.37
N GLU A 151 10.12 -18.30 -2.57
CA GLU A 151 10.04 -18.23 -1.12
C GLU A 151 9.78 -16.79 -0.63
N GLU A 152 10.43 -15.79 -1.24
CA GLU A 152 10.18 -14.37 -0.95
C GLU A 152 8.75 -13.96 -1.32
N ASN A 153 8.26 -14.32 -2.51
CA ASN A 153 6.88 -14.03 -2.91
C ASN A 153 5.86 -14.67 -1.97
N ILE A 154 6.07 -15.90 -1.51
CA ILE A 154 5.21 -16.57 -0.53
C ILE A 154 5.21 -15.80 0.81
N LYS A 155 6.38 -15.40 1.31
CA LYS A 155 6.49 -14.59 2.53
C LYS A 155 5.78 -13.24 2.38
N ALA A 156 5.94 -12.58 1.23
CA ALA A 156 5.29 -11.31 0.91
C ALA A 156 3.77 -11.44 0.87
N PHE A 157 3.22 -12.47 0.23
CA PHE A 157 1.77 -12.72 0.22
C PHE A 157 1.24 -13.09 1.60
N LYS A 158 1.99 -13.86 2.40
CA LYS A 158 1.60 -14.17 3.78
C LYS A 158 1.49 -12.89 4.62
N PHE A 159 2.48 -12.00 4.50
CA PHE A 159 2.45 -10.68 5.14
C PHE A 159 1.26 -9.85 4.67
N LEU A 160 1.03 -9.79 3.35
CA LEU A 160 -0.11 -9.05 2.79
C LEU A 160 -1.45 -9.58 3.29
N LEU A 161 -1.64 -10.91 3.32
CA LEU A 161 -2.88 -11.51 3.83
C LEU A 161 -3.06 -11.27 5.34
N THR A 162 -1.96 -11.26 6.11
CA THR A 162 -1.99 -10.97 7.55
C THR A 162 -2.53 -9.57 7.83
N ILE A 163 -2.23 -8.59 6.96
CA ILE A 163 -2.71 -7.21 7.08
C ILE A 163 -4.08 -7.03 6.42
N ALA A 164 -4.26 -7.59 5.22
CA ALA A 164 -5.44 -7.37 4.41
C ALA A 164 -6.70 -8.00 5.00
N VAL A 165 -6.61 -9.19 5.61
CA VAL A 165 -7.79 -9.88 6.15
C VAL A 165 -8.43 -9.13 7.33
N PRO A 166 -7.70 -8.79 8.41
CA PRO A 166 -8.31 -8.01 9.49
C PRO A 166 -8.59 -6.57 9.06
N GLY A 167 -7.79 -6.00 8.13
CA GLY A 167 -8.08 -4.71 7.52
C GLY A 167 -9.43 -4.68 6.80
N ALA A 168 -9.74 -5.71 6.00
CA ALA A 168 -11.02 -5.84 5.31
C ALA A 168 -12.20 -6.00 6.29
N PHE A 169 -12.02 -6.77 7.38
CA PHE A 169 -13.05 -6.88 8.43
C PHE A 169 -13.34 -5.52 9.08
N PHE A 170 -12.28 -4.76 9.40
CA PHE A 170 -12.42 -3.44 9.99
C PHE A 170 -13.09 -2.45 9.04
N VAL A 171 -12.70 -2.42 7.76
CA VAL A 171 -13.35 -1.59 6.73
C VAL A 171 -14.82 -1.98 6.58
N GLY A 172 -15.16 -3.27 6.66
CA GLY A 172 -16.55 -3.74 6.64
C GLY A 172 -17.40 -3.18 7.79
N ILE A 173 -16.84 -3.09 9.00
CA ILE A 173 -17.50 -2.47 10.15
C ILE A 173 -17.72 -0.97 9.90
N LEU A 174 -16.69 -0.26 9.44
CA LEU A 174 -16.80 1.16 9.13
C LEU A 174 -17.83 1.43 8.02
N PHE A 175 -17.86 0.58 7.00
CA PHE A 175 -18.84 0.67 5.92
C PHE A 175 -20.27 0.45 6.44
N SER A 176 -20.46 -0.51 7.34
CA SER A 176 -21.76 -0.74 7.99
C SER A 176 -22.23 0.49 8.77
N LEU A 177 -21.33 1.17 9.50
CA LEU A 177 -21.65 2.44 10.18
C LEU A 177 -22.08 3.53 9.21
N LEU A 178 -21.45 3.59 8.03
CA LEU A 178 -21.83 4.55 6.99
C LEU A 178 -23.19 4.22 6.36
N ILE A 179 -23.50 2.95 6.12
CA ILE A 179 -24.80 2.52 5.63
C ILE A 179 -25.89 2.85 6.65
N ILE A 180 -25.65 2.58 7.94
CA ILE A 180 -26.56 2.96 9.03
C ILE A 180 -26.80 4.48 9.03
N ARG A 181 -25.73 5.29 8.88
CA ARG A 181 -25.83 6.74 8.76
C ARG A 181 -26.70 7.19 7.59
N LEU A 182 -26.64 6.48 6.47
CA LEU A 182 -27.39 6.80 5.26
C LEU A 182 -28.87 6.40 5.39
N LEU A 183 -29.14 5.20 5.90
CA LEU A 183 -30.50 4.64 6.04
C LEU A 183 -31.30 5.34 7.14
N LEU A 184 -30.65 5.69 8.26
CA LEU A 184 -31.29 6.34 9.41
C LEU A 184 -31.00 7.85 9.45
N ARG A 185 -30.90 8.49 8.28
CA ARG A 185 -30.57 9.91 8.16
C ARG A 185 -31.60 10.82 8.85
N GLU A 186 -32.84 10.37 9.00
CA GLU A 186 -33.92 11.14 9.64
C GLU A 186 -33.69 11.33 11.14
N ASP A 187 -33.03 10.36 11.80
CA ASP A 187 -32.67 10.49 13.22
C ASP A 187 -31.34 11.25 13.35
N ARG A 188 -31.43 12.49 13.84
CA ARG A 188 -30.28 13.37 14.04
C ARG A 188 -29.22 12.77 14.97
N SER A 189 -29.64 12.03 16.00
CA SER A 189 -28.73 11.44 16.98
C SER A 189 -27.92 10.31 16.35
N VAL A 190 -28.60 9.42 15.63
CA VAL A 190 -27.94 8.32 14.91
C VAL A 190 -27.01 8.85 13.82
N TRP A 191 -27.42 9.87 13.07
CA TRP A 191 -26.60 10.48 12.04
C TRP A 191 -25.31 11.10 12.58
N LEU A 192 -25.39 11.78 13.74
CA LEU A 192 -24.22 12.37 14.41
C LEU A 192 -23.28 11.30 14.98
N ILE A 193 -23.83 10.34 15.73
CA ILE A 193 -23.04 9.30 16.41
C ILE A 193 -22.35 8.39 15.39
N SER A 194 -23.06 7.95 14.35
CA SER A 194 -22.48 7.11 13.28
C SER A 194 -21.38 7.84 12.50
N GLY A 195 -21.54 9.15 12.26
CA GLY A 195 -20.49 9.98 11.65
C GLY A 195 -19.25 10.08 12.54
N ALA A 196 -19.42 10.42 13.82
CA ALA A 196 -18.32 10.52 14.76
C ALA A 196 -17.60 9.18 14.99
N ALA A 197 -18.36 8.07 15.10
CA ALA A 197 -17.81 6.73 15.24
C ALA A 197 -17.03 6.29 14.00
N PHE A 198 -17.51 6.64 12.80
CA PHE A 198 -16.78 6.40 11.55
C PHE A 198 -15.45 7.16 11.52
N ASP A 199 -15.48 8.47 11.80
CA ASP A 199 -14.26 9.31 11.76
C ASP A 199 -13.24 8.90 12.83
N ALA A 200 -13.71 8.55 14.03
CA ALA A 200 -12.87 8.00 15.10
C ALA A 200 -12.27 6.65 14.69
N GLY A 201 -13.09 5.72 14.17
CA GLY A 201 -12.63 4.41 13.73
C GLY A 201 -11.60 4.49 12.61
N VAL A 202 -11.81 5.34 11.60
CA VAL A 202 -10.82 5.59 10.55
C VAL A 202 -9.49 6.09 11.16
N SER A 203 -9.55 7.07 12.06
CA SER A 203 -8.35 7.66 12.67
C SER A 203 -7.58 6.63 13.53
N THR A 204 -8.29 5.86 14.35
CA THR A 204 -7.69 4.78 15.16
C THR A 204 -7.06 3.72 14.26
N SER A 205 -7.68 3.39 13.13
CA SER A 205 -7.16 2.37 12.22
C SER A 205 -5.81 2.74 11.62
N PHE A 206 -5.62 4.00 11.23
CA PHE A 206 -4.33 4.46 10.72
C PHE A 206 -3.22 4.31 11.77
N PHE A 207 -3.52 4.64 13.02
CA PHE A 207 -2.55 4.53 14.12
C PHE A 207 -2.20 3.07 14.43
N VAL A 208 -3.22 2.21 14.54
CA VAL A 208 -3.05 0.79 14.86
C VAL A 208 -2.32 0.07 13.72
N TRP A 209 -2.78 0.24 12.47
CA TRP A 209 -2.16 -0.41 11.31
C TRP A 209 -0.76 0.10 11.04
N GLY A 210 -0.53 1.42 11.16
CA GLY A 210 0.81 1.99 11.05
C GLY A 210 1.77 1.38 12.07
N SER A 211 1.31 1.22 13.32
CA SER A 211 2.09 0.60 14.40
C SER A 211 2.36 -0.88 14.12
N ILE A 212 1.33 -1.66 13.75
CA ILE A 212 1.46 -3.08 13.42
C ILE A 212 2.48 -3.30 12.30
N ILE A 213 2.38 -2.54 11.21
CA ILE A 213 3.30 -2.64 10.07
C ILE A 213 4.73 -2.31 10.51
N PHE A 214 4.90 -1.25 11.30
CA PHE A 214 6.21 -0.86 11.83
C PHE A 214 6.87 -1.96 12.68
N PHE A 215 6.09 -2.66 13.52
CA PHE A 215 6.62 -3.74 14.36
C PHE A 215 6.79 -5.07 13.63
N LEU A 216 5.95 -5.36 12.63
CA LEU A 216 6.05 -6.60 11.82
C LEU A 216 7.19 -6.56 10.80
N GLN A 217 7.63 -5.38 10.35
CA GLN A 217 8.73 -5.23 9.40
C GLN A 217 10.01 -4.80 10.12
N PRO A 218 10.84 -5.74 10.59
CA PRO A 218 12.07 -5.42 11.33
C PRO A 218 13.03 -4.55 10.51
N THR A 219 13.10 -4.76 9.19
CA THR A 219 13.92 -3.96 8.28
C THR A 219 13.53 -2.48 8.29
N TRP A 220 12.22 -2.19 8.32
CA TRP A 220 11.72 -0.81 8.35
C TRP A 220 11.95 -0.17 9.70
N ARG A 221 11.71 -0.92 10.78
CA ARG A 221 12.03 -0.48 12.15
C ARG A 221 13.51 -0.15 12.30
N GLU A 222 14.40 -1.01 11.84
CA GLU A 222 15.85 -0.80 11.91
C GLU A 222 16.30 0.38 11.06
N THR A 223 15.80 0.50 9.84
CA THR A 223 16.10 1.65 8.97
C THR A 223 15.59 2.96 9.59
N PHE A 224 14.38 2.94 10.15
CA PHE A 224 13.82 4.10 10.83
C PHE A 224 14.62 4.46 12.08
N LEU A 225 14.98 3.48 12.91
CA LEU A 225 15.82 3.69 14.09
C LEU A 225 17.21 4.21 13.69
N HIS A 226 17.78 3.72 12.59
CA HIS A 226 19.06 4.20 12.06
C HIS A 226 18.98 5.65 11.58
N GLU A 227 17.99 6.00 10.75
CA GLU A 227 17.84 7.36 10.25
C GLU A 227 17.40 8.34 11.35
N THR A 228 16.55 7.93 12.28
CA THR A 228 16.22 8.75 13.46
C THR A 228 17.45 8.95 14.33
N ALA A 229 18.20 7.88 14.64
CA ALA A 229 19.47 8.00 15.36
C ALA A 229 20.45 8.90 14.61
N ARG A 230 20.50 8.89 13.28
CA ARG A 230 21.35 9.80 12.48
C ARG A 230 20.89 11.25 12.52
N LEU A 231 19.58 11.50 12.58
CA LEU A 231 19.02 12.85 12.72
C LEU A 231 19.26 13.42 14.12
N PHE A 232 19.19 12.59 15.15
CA PHE A 232 19.43 12.97 16.55
C PHE A 232 20.92 13.01 16.90
N ASN A 233 21.71 12.01 16.51
CA ASN A 233 23.18 12.01 16.57
C ASN A 233 23.74 12.56 15.28
N LYS A 234 23.78 13.88 15.17
CA LYS A 234 24.45 14.63 14.10
C LYS A 234 25.98 14.45 14.12
N GLU A 235 26.48 13.22 14.22
CA GLU A 235 27.85 12.89 13.88
C GLU A 235 27.90 12.56 12.39
N ARG A 236 28.67 13.37 11.65
CA ARG A 236 29.14 12.99 10.32
C ARG A 236 29.91 11.69 10.47
N VAL A 237 29.28 10.55 10.18
CA VAL A 237 30.01 9.33 9.84
C VAL A 237 30.82 9.68 8.59
N ARG A 238 32.09 10.05 8.77
CA ARG A 238 33.05 10.04 7.67
C ARG A 238 32.98 8.64 7.10
N ALA A 239 32.64 8.52 5.82
CA ALA A 239 32.66 7.25 5.12
C ALA A 239 33.98 6.54 5.49
N PRO A 240 33.91 5.31 6.04
CA PRO A 240 35.14 4.57 6.29
C PRO A 240 35.86 4.48 4.95
N LYS A 241 37.15 4.84 4.93
CA LYS A 241 37.98 4.60 3.74
C LYS A 241 37.80 3.12 3.42
N ILE A 242 37.16 2.83 2.29
CA ILE A 242 37.00 1.47 1.79
C ILE A 242 38.42 1.00 1.46
N ALA A 243 39.08 0.40 2.44
CA ALA A 243 40.15 -0.53 2.16
C ALA A 243 39.51 -1.60 1.29
N LYS A 244 40.04 -1.81 0.08
CA LYS A 244 39.63 -2.90 -0.82
C LYS A 244 39.73 -4.22 -0.05
N ARG A 245 38.65 -4.63 0.61
CA ARG A 245 38.46 -5.93 1.23
C ARG A 245 37.88 -6.83 0.13
N SER A 246 38.52 -7.97 -0.14
CA SER A 246 38.15 -8.78 -1.30
C SER A 246 36.72 -9.30 -1.17
N SER A 247 35.97 -9.20 -2.27
CA SER A 247 34.56 -9.61 -2.40
C SER A 247 34.30 -11.08 -2.04
N THR A 248 35.35 -11.90 -2.02
CA THR A 248 35.32 -13.30 -1.58
C THR A 248 35.00 -13.45 -0.10
N VAL A 249 35.57 -12.60 0.76
CA VAL A 249 35.40 -12.73 2.22
C VAL A 249 34.00 -12.30 2.67
N GLU A 250 33.39 -11.32 1.98
CA GLU A 250 32.03 -10.87 2.27
C GLU A 250 30.99 -11.91 1.84
N SER A 251 31.22 -12.59 0.72
CA SER A 251 30.37 -13.69 0.26
C SER A 251 30.44 -14.89 1.22
N GLU A 252 31.63 -15.27 1.68
CA GLU A 252 31.80 -16.38 2.63
C GLU A 252 31.17 -16.09 3.99
N LEU A 253 31.27 -14.86 4.50
CA LEU A 253 30.62 -14.47 5.75
C LEU A 253 29.09 -14.48 5.64
N TYR A 254 28.54 -14.09 4.48
CA TYR A 254 27.11 -14.17 4.21
C TYR A 254 26.62 -15.62 4.10
N PHE A 255 27.36 -16.49 3.41
CA PHE A 255 27.00 -17.90 3.31
C PHE A 255 27.12 -18.64 4.65
N ASN A 256 28.13 -18.31 5.46
CA ASN A 256 28.30 -18.89 6.80
C ASN A 256 27.20 -18.44 7.77
N SER A 257 26.76 -17.18 7.70
CA SER A 257 25.63 -16.72 8.52
C SER A 257 24.31 -17.38 8.10
N LEU A 258 24.11 -17.59 6.79
CA LEU A 258 23.00 -18.38 6.25
C LEU A 258 23.01 -19.82 6.75
N ILE A 259 24.15 -20.52 6.71
CA ILE A 259 24.27 -21.89 7.23
C ILE A 259 23.92 -21.94 8.72
N SER A 260 24.46 -21.02 9.53
CA SER A 260 24.18 -20.98 10.97
C SER A 260 22.71 -20.74 11.31
N SER A 261 21.96 -20.05 10.43
CA SER A 261 20.53 -19.79 10.62
C SER A 261 19.62 -20.97 10.24
N TRP A 262 20.17 -22.03 9.64
CA TRP A 262 19.43 -23.22 9.21
C TRP A 262 19.56 -24.39 10.20
N ASP A 263 20.53 -24.32 11.12
CA ASP A 263 20.80 -25.34 12.15
C ASP A 263 20.08 -25.05 13.50
N THR A 264 19.10 -24.15 13.50
CA THR A 264 18.17 -23.89 14.63
C THR A 264 16.73 -24.02 14.18
#